data_AF-A0A7S2P769-F1
#
_entry.id   AF-A0A7S2P769-F1
#
_cell.length_a   1.000
_cell.length_b   1.000
_cell.length_c   1.000
_cell.angle_alpha   90.00
_cell.angle_beta   90.00
_cell.angle_gamma   90.00
#
_symmetry.space_group_name_H-M   'P 1'
#
loop_
_entity.id
_entity.type
_entity.pdbx_description
1 polymer ?
#
loop_
_entity_poly.entity_id
_entity_poly.type
_entity_poly.pdbx_seq_one_letter_code
_entity_poly.pdbx_strand_id
1 'polypeptide(L)'
;MSSAPTEHTANLSDAAKRLLAARQNYATTETPTREEQQQGAPMPDPFSAPTISAITEDPTMYNNMGMPSDPPSVKRQLEAMANDGDNLDLKRNDNAYHVIASIVADRIEYEAQHGKDAEADEVMNSLLPHSLQVSFAEATAFRLRALPAQADIMGESSVDALVRKCAGFQPAAQPPPIQTPPPASLMTPAPVPAPAPAIIPTNATGYYQPPKSLTGDANAPVSPLSKLDDRSVMTRDTRITEAHAANIQSKARQQLIAEIEESKRLMESATTDEAAMFWKKHLDVLYASMERLTASATNNDVASEQPKPAEPEPEQKPPAEPTPENEADVEKNIVTSGDYAAGPGKKVWVIAPANLPGGYRFEAQLDDRKFLATVPPGGVVKGQTFLTEYRDLDRIVMSVPVGKWRDGIFDCFANGICHPLLLTTIVCPLLSLGQIMTRSRLTWTGSSGPLVETRMTYTSMWIILLSYIALNIVFISLPLTKENPFMTEDDEIDWMEVGPLVGINAGFMLYSLCTITRARTSIKDKYAIPNGMCGDLEDCCCAMLCQPCAICHMGRHTADLDTFRGVCCSSTGLPAKVECPDGPAETMALYGDGMAAKQQQLV
;
A
#
# COMPACT_ATOMS: atom_id res chain seq x y z
N MET A 1 -19.98 42.76 -30.04
CA MET A 1 -19.04 41.69 -30.43
C MET A 1 -19.10 40.63 -29.35
N SER A 2 -19.73 39.50 -29.67
CA SER A 2 -19.96 38.37 -28.75
C SER A 2 -18.76 37.42 -28.86
N SER A 3 -18.09 37.14 -27.75
CA SER A 3 -16.98 36.19 -27.67
C SER A 3 -17.52 34.76 -27.53
N ALA A 4 -17.27 33.93 -28.53
CA ALA A 4 -17.58 32.51 -28.50
C ALA A 4 -16.74 31.75 -27.44
N PRO A 5 -17.29 30.71 -26.80
CA PRO A 5 -16.53 29.87 -25.87
C PRO A 5 -15.56 28.96 -26.64
N THR A 6 -14.36 28.80 -26.08
CA THR A 6 -13.28 27.98 -26.62
C THR A 6 -13.62 26.49 -26.60
N GLU A 7 -13.17 25.77 -27.64
CA GLU A 7 -13.40 24.34 -27.97
C GLU A 7 -13.27 23.37 -26.78
N HIS A 8 -12.49 23.72 -25.76
CA HIS A 8 -12.27 22.84 -24.60
C HIS A 8 -13.47 22.77 -23.64
N THR A 9 -14.31 23.80 -23.60
CA THR A 9 -15.53 23.83 -22.75
C THR A 9 -16.72 23.13 -23.39
N ALA A 10 -16.75 23.04 -24.72
CA ALA A 10 -17.77 22.30 -25.47
C ALA A 10 -17.67 20.78 -25.25
N ASN A 11 -16.44 20.24 -25.16
CA ASN A 11 -16.22 18.79 -25.01
C ASN A 11 -16.56 18.24 -23.61
N LEU A 12 -16.41 19.04 -22.56
CA LEU A 12 -16.80 18.64 -21.19
C LEU A 12 -18.32 18.64 -20.99
N SER A 13 -19.02 19.59 -21.62
CA SER A 13 -20.49 19.64 -21.63
C SER A 13 -21.09 18.43 -22.37
N ASP A 14 -20.47 18.00 -23.47
CA ASP A 14 -20.95 16.87 -24.27
C ASP A 14 -20.69 15.51 -23.58
N ALA A 15 -19.54 15.37 -22.89
CA ALA A 15 -19.25 14.18 -22.08
C ALA A 15 -20.22 14.03 -20.90
N ALA A 16 -20.54 15.13 -20.22
CA ALA A 16 -21.52 15.13 -19.12
C ALA A 16 -22.94 14.78 -19.59
N LYS A 17 -23.35 15.25 -20.77
CA LYS A 17 -24.65 14.91 -21.38
C LYS A 17 -24.74 13.44 -21.79
N ARG A 18 -23.65 12.84 -22.31
CA ARG A 18 -23.61 11.40 -22.66
C ARG A 18 -23.68 10.49 -21.44
N LEU A 19 -23.05 10.89 -20.33
CA LEU A 19 -23.14 10.18 -19.05
C LEU A 19 -24.55 10.25 -18.44
N LEU A 20 -25.23 11.39 -18.56
CA LEU A 20 -26.62 11.56 -18.13
C LEU A 20 -27.60 10.74 -18.99
N ALA A 21 -27.40 10.70 -20.31
CA ALA A 21 -28.21 9.88 -21.21
C ALA A 21 -28.01 8.37 -20.98
N ALA A 22 -26.78 7.93 -20.71
CA ALA A 22 -26.48 6.53 -20.37
C ALA A 22 -27.16 6.10 -19.05
N ARG A 23 -27.27 7.02 -18.08
CA ARG A 23 -27.95 6.77 -16.81
C ARG A 23 -29.47 6.68 -16.94
N GLN A 24 -30.08 7.45 -17.84
CA GLN A 24 -31.52 7.38 -18.12
C GLN A 24 -31.94 6.08 -18.83
N ASN A 25 -31.06 5.53 -19.69
CA ASN A 25 -31.32 4.27 -20.37
C ASN A 25 -31.22 3.03 -19.46
N TYR A 26 -30.52 3.13 -18.32
CA TYR A 26 -30.45 2.05 -17.33
C TYR A 26 -31.68 2.00 -16.40
N ALA A 27 -32.44 3.10 -16.29
CA ALA A 27 -33.59 3.20 -15.40
C ALA A 27 -34.91 2.67 -16.02
N THR A 28 -34.89 2.23 -17.28
CA THR A 28 -36.09 1.82 -18.03
C THR A 28 -36.21 0.32 -18.31
N THR A 29 -35.35 -0.52 -17.72
CA THR A 29 -35.49 -1.98 -17.83
C THR A 29 -36.29 -2.53 -16.65
N GLU A 30 -37.62 -2.48 -16.81
CA GLU A 30 -38.57 -3.13 -15.91
C GLU A 30 -38.44 -4.66 -15.93
N THR A 31 -38.69 -5.24 -14.76
CA THR A 31 -38.75 -6.65 -14.42
C THR A 31 -39.98 -7.31 -15.07
N PRO A 32 -39.89 -8.50 -15.70
CA PRO A 32 -41.09 -9.15 -16.23
C PRO A 32 -41.84 -9.89 -15.12
N THR A 33 -43.09 -9.49 -14.94
CA THR A 33 -44.09 -10.07 -14.06
C THR A 33 -44.47 -11.48 -14.51
N ARG A 34 -44.58 -12.38 -13.51
CA ARG A 34 -45.07 -13.75 -13.62
C ARG A 34 -46.55 -13.75 -13.27
N GLU A 35 -47.43 -14.03 -14.24
CA GLU A 35 -48.75 -14.69 -14.05
C GLU A 35 -49.52 -14.79 -15.39
N GLU A 36 -49.65 -15.99 -15.95
CA GLU A 36 -50.94 -16.54 -16.43
C GLU A 36 -50.82 -18.06 -16.69
N GLN A 37 -51.57 -18.83 -15.90
CA GLN A 37 -52.11 -20.16 -16.28
C GLN A 37 -53.15 -19.92 -17.39
N GLN A 38 -53.44 -20.77 -18.38
CA GLN A 38 -54.06 -22.10 -18.27
C GLN A 38 -54.47 -22.56 -19.69
N GLN A 39 -54.40 -23.88 -19.98
CA GLN A 39 -54.97 -24.69 -21.09
C GLN A 39 -53.86 -25.57 -21.72
N GLY A 40 -53.93 -26.89 -21.88
CA GLY A 40 -54.96 -27.90 -21.63
C GLY A 40 -54.72 -29.10 -22.58
N ALA A 41 -54.62 -30.32 -22.03
CA ALA A 41 -54.73 -31.65 -22.67
C ALA A 41 -53.47 -32.25 -23.39
N PRO A 42 -53.44 -33.57 -23.71
CA PRO A 42 -53.08 -34.64 -22.78
C PRO A 42 -51.97 -35.62 -23.27
N MET A 43 -51.37 -36.32 -22.31
CA MET A 43 -50.65 -37.63 -22.30
C MET A 43 -50.72 -38.53 -23.57
N PRO A 44 -49.66 -39.33 -23.87
CA PRO A 44 -49.46 -40.59 -23.13
C PRO A 44 -48.02 -41.02 -22.81
N ASP A 45 -47.89 -41.66 -21.64
CA ASP A 45 -46.84 -42.61 -21.24
C ASP A 45 -46.83 -43.85 -22.16
N PRO A 46 -45.65 -44.46 -22.39
CA PRO A 46 -45.33 -45.64 -21.59
C PRO A 46 -43.82 -45.74 -21.26
N PHE A 47 -43.47 -46.10 -20.02
CA PHE A 47 -42.76 -47.36 -19.74
C PHE A 47 -42.52 -47.50 -18.24
N SER A 48 -42.95 -48.65 -17.75
CA SER A 48 -42.98 -49.06 -16.36
C SER A 48 -41.61 -49.45 -15.81
N ALA A 49 -41.48 -49.32 -14.49
CA ALA A 49 -40.33 -49.64 -13.65
C ALA A 49 -39.82 -51.10 -13.76
N PRO A 50 -38.75 -51.43 -13.00
CA PRO A 50 -39.08 -52.15 -11.77
C PRO A 50 -38.40 -51.63 -10.50
N THR A 51 -39.19 -51.76 -9.45
CA THR A 51 -38.99 -51.61 -8.01
C THR A 51 -37.73 -52.31 -7.47
N ILE A 52 -36.94 -51.61 -6.65
CA ILE A 52 -36.17 -52.22 -5.54
C ILE A 52 -36.39 -51.39 -4.27
N SER A 53 -36.56 -52.14 -3.20
CA SER A 53 -37.10 -51.89 -1.87
C SER A 53 -36.31 -50.98 -0.94
N ALA A 54 -37.09 -50.16 -0.23
CA ALA A 54 -36.98 -49.69 1.16
C ALA A 54 -35.71 -50.01 1.96
N ILE A 55 -35.02 -48.95 2.40
CA ILE A 55 -34.34 -48.87 3.70
C ILE A 55 -34.86 -47.61 4.39
N THR A 56 -35.43 -47.84 5.57
CA THR A 56 -35.97 -46.88 6.53
C THR A 56 -34.82 -46.36 7.38
N GLU A 57 -34.51 -45.06 7.36
CA GLU A 57 -33.73 -44.41 8.42
C GLU A 57 -34.27 -42.99 8.73
N ASP A 58 -34.08 -42.66 10.00
CA ASP A 58 -34.77 -41.75 10.91
C ASP A 58 -34.46 -40.24 10.70
N PRO A 59 -35.41 -39.29 10.82
CA PRO A 59 -35.13 -37.86 10.65
C PRO A 59 -35.04 -37.14 12.01
N THR A 60 -33.91 -37.22 12.72
CA THR A 60 -33.69 -36.40 13.93
C THR A 60 -32.24 -36.03 14.22
N MET A 61 -31.52 -35.35 13.32
CA MET A 61 -30.30 -34.60 13.71
C MET A 61 -29.95 -33.48 12.72
N TYR A 62 -30.66 -32.34 12.73
CA TYR A 62 -30.12 -31.06 12.25
C TYR A 62 -30.92 -29.90 12.87
N ASN A 63 -30.69 -29.65 14.16
CA ASN A 63 -31.05 -28.40 14.83
C ASN A 63 -29.97 -28.09 15.87
N ASN A 64 -28.80 -27.64 15.40
CA ASN A 64 -27.81 -26.88 16.17
C ASN A 64 -26.63 -26.48 15.28
N MET A 65 -26.79 -25.41 14.52
CA MET A 65 -25.67 -24.56 14.14
C MET A 65 -26.14 -23.12 14.27
N GLY A 66 -25.83 -22.53 15.43
CA GLY A 66 -25.97 -21.09 15.64
C GLY A 66 -25.04 -20.36 14.68
N MET A 67 -25.62 -19.49 13.86
CA MET A 67 -24.88 -18.50 13.09
C MET A 67 -24.17 -17.55 14.07
N PRO A 68 -22.87 -17.24 13.87
CA PRO A 68 -22.21 -16.22 14.66
C PRO A 68 -22.78 -14.85 14.30
N SER A 69 -23.35 -14.19 15.29
CA SER A 69 -23.75 -12.78 15.24
C SER A 69 -22.51 -11.88 15.21
N ASP A 70 -22.52 -10.97 14.23
CA ASP A 70 -21.66 -9.80 13.99
C ASP A 70 -20.16 -10.01 13.67
N PRO A 71 -19.63 -9.41 12.58
CA PRO A 71 -18.21 -9.42 12.29
C PRO A 71 -17.44 -8.47 13.26
N PRO A 72 -16.45 -8.97 14.01
CA PRO A 72 -15.70 -8.18 15.00
C PRO A 72 -14.71 -7.14 14.41
N SER A 73 -14.71 -6.92 13.09
CA SER A 73 -13.74 -6.05 12.39
C SER A 73 -14.15 -4.57 12.37
N VAL A 74 -15.42 -4.26 12.14
CA VAL A 74 -15.90 -2.87 11.94
C VAL A 74 -15.86 -2.10 13.27
N LYS A 75 -16.29 -2.72 14.36
CA LYS A 75 -16.27 -2.11 15.69
C LYS A 75 -14.85 -1.76 16.15
N ARG A 76 -13.86 -2.63 15.89
CA ARG A 76 -12.44 -2.35 16.23
C ARG A 76 -11.85 -1.22 15.40
N GLN A 77 -12.24 -1.09 14.13
CA GLN A 77 -11.79 0.02 13.29
C GLN A 77 -12.39 1.36 13.77
N LEU A 78 -13.67 1.37 14.15
CA LEU A 78 -14.33 2.56 14.70
C LEU A 78 -13.79 2.96 16.09
N GLU A 79 -13.47 1.98 16.94
CA GLU A 79 -12.81 2.22 18.24
C GLU A 79 -11.39 2.78 18.08
N ALA A 80 -10.62 2.29 17.10
CA ALA A 80 -9.29 2.82 16.80
C ALA A 80 -9.34 4.28 16.28
N MET A 81 -10.37 4.64 15.52
CA MET A 81 -10.60 6.02 15.05
C MET A 81 -11.05 6.93 16.21
N ALA A 82 -11.88 6.45 17.14
CA ALA A 82 -12.38 7.23 18.26
C ALA A 82 -11.30 7.67 19.27
N ASN A 83 -10.17 6.95 19.35
CA ASN A 83 -9.09 7.22 20.29
C ASN A 83 -8.09 8.29 19.80
N ASP A 84 -8.16 8.73 18.54
CA ASP A 84 -7.25 9.72 17.95
C ASP A 84 -7.79 11.16 18.10
N GLY A 85 -8.16 11.53 19.34
CA GLY A 85 -9.09 12.62 19.70
C GLY A 85 -8.85 14.01 19.11
N ASP A 86 -7.65 14.32 18.61
CA ASP A 86 -7.34 15.61 17.98
C ASP A 86 -7.56 15.62 16.45
N ASN A 87 -7.78 14.46 15.82
CA ASN A 87 -7.88 14.30 14.36
C ASN A 87 -9.32 14.01 13.86
N LEU A 88 -10.29 13.96 14.76
CA LEU A 88 -11.67 13.53 14.48
C LEU A 88 -12.66 14.68 14.36
N ASP A 89 -12.22 15.85 13.88
CA ASP A 89 -13.15 16.92 13.50
C ASP A 89 -13.86 16.57 12.18
N LEU A 90 -14.94 15.79 12.30
CA LEU A 90 -15.78 15.37 11.18
C LEU A 90 -16.47 16.56 10.49
N LYS A 91 -16.49 17.76 11.09
CA LYS A 91 -17.01 18.96 10.41
C LYS A 91 -16.06 19.44 9.32
N ARG A 92 -14.74 19.34 9.54
CA ARG A 92 -13.70 19.83 8.63
C ARG A 92 -13.04 18.75 7.78
N ASN A 93 -13.18 17.48 8.17
CA ASN A 93 -12.61 16.34 7.46
C ASN A 93 -13.69 15.59 6.65
N ASP A 94 -13.90 16.00 5.40
CA ASP A 94 -14.91 15.40 4.50
C ASP A 94 -14.66 13.91 4.24
N ASN A 95 -13.41 13.49 4.13
CA ASN A 95 -13.07 12.08 3.88
C ASN A 95 -13.46 11.20 5.06
N ALA A 96 -13.13 11.61 6.29
CA ALA A 96 -13.51 10.87 7.49
C ALA A 96 -15.03 10.83 7.66
N TYR A 97 -15.71 11.96 7.41
CA TYR A 97 -17.17 12.01 7.42
C TYR A 97 -17.79 11.06 6.40
N HIS A 98 -17.32 11.07 5.14
CA HIS A 98 -17.86 10.22 4.09
C HIS A 98 -17.73 8.73 4.38
N VAL A 99 -16.58 8.30 4.92
CA VAL A 99 -16.37 6.89 5.29
C VAL A 99 -17.32 6.46 6.42
N ILE A 100 -17.49 7.29 7.45
CA ILE A 100 -18.41 6.98 8.55
C ILE A 100 -19.86 7.03 8.06
N ALA A 101 -20.22 8.02 7.25
CA ALA A 101 -21.55 8.17 6.68
C ALA A 101 -21.92 7.00 5.76
N SER A 102 -21.00 6.50 4.93
CA SER A 102 -21.27 5.33 4.09
C SER A 102 -21.51 4.08 4.93
N ILE A 103 -20.71 3.87 5.98
CA ILE A 103 -20.87 2.71 6.88
C ILE A 103 -22.24 2.75 7.59
N VAL A 104 -22.67 3.94 8.06
CA VAL A 104 -23.99 4.12 8.70
C VAL A 104 -25.12 3.94 7.68
N ALA A 105 -24.99 4.48 6.46
CA ALA A 105 -25.97 4.33 5.38
C ALA A 105 -26.16 2.86 4.99
N ASP A 106 -25.05 2.13 4.77
CA ASP A 106 -25.06 0.71 4.41
C ASP A 106 -25.76 -0.13 5.48
N ARG A 107 -25.55 0.19 6.76
CA ARG A 107 -26.22 -0.54 7.84
C ARG A 107 -27.71 -0.24 7.92
N ILE A 108 -28.13 1.00 7.71
CA ILE A 108 -29.56 1.38 7.64
C ILE A 108 -30.24 0.66 6.47
N GLU A 109 -29.60 0.62 5.30
CA GLU A 109 -30.13 -0.08 4.13
C GLU A 109 -30.22 -1.60 4.37
N TYR A 110 -29.22 -2.18 5.02
CA TYR A 110 -29.22 -3.58 5.41
C TYR A 110 -30.40 -3.93 6.33
N GLU A 111 -30.65 -3.15 7.39
CA GLU A 111 -31.78 -3.42 8.31
C GLU A 111 -33.13 -3.26 7.59
N ALA A 112 -33.25 -2.25 6.71
CA ALA A 112 -34.46 -2.04 5.90
C ALA A 112 -34.75 -3.23 4.96
N GLN A 113 -33.72 -3.82 4.33
CA GLN A 113 -33.87 -5.02 3.50
C GLN A 113 -34.33 -6.26 4.30
N HIS A 114 -34.10 -6.28 5.62
CA HIS A 114 -34.50 -7.37 6.51
C HIS A 114 -35.84 -7.10 7.22
N GLY A 115 -36.61 -6.11 6.76
CA GLY A 115 -37.93 -5.78 7.30
C GLY A 115 -37.89 -5.18 8.70
N LYS A 116 -36.72 -4.71 9.14
CA LYS A 116 -36.59 -3.90 10.36
C LYS A 116 -36.53 -2.45 9.92
N ASP A 117 -37.57 -1.70 10.23
CA ASP A 117 -37.54 -0.24 10.18
C ASP A 117 -36.66 0.25 11.34
N ALA A 118 -35.35 0.08 11.21
CA ALA A 118 -34.39 0.56 12.18
C ALA A 118 -34.30 2.07 12.06
N GLU A 119 -34.68 2.77 13.12
CA GLU A 119 -34.46 4.21 13.21
C GLU A 119 -32.95 4.48 13.14
N ALA A 120 -32.56 5.54 12.44
CA ALA A 120 -31.15 5.90 12.26
C ALA A 120 -30.43 6.02 13.61
N ASP A 121 -31.15 6.47 14.64
CA ASP A 121 -30.69 6.61 16.01
C ASP A 121 -30.27 5.27 16.63
N GLU A 122 -31.03 4.19 16.40
CA GLU A 122 -30.70 2.85 16.90
C GLU A 122 -29.46 2.28 16.18
N VAL A 123 -29.36 2.50 14.88
CA VAL A 123 -28.19 2.09 14.08
C VAL A 123 -26.94 2.86 14.51
N MET A 124 -27.04 4.18 14.70
CA MET A 124 -25.91 4.99 15.16
C MET A 124 -25.49 4.61 16.59
N ASN A 125 -26.45 4.35 17.49
CA ASN A 125 -26.17 3.96 18.87
C ASN A 125 -25.50 2.58 18.98
N SER A 126 -25.85 1.65 18.07
CA SER A 126 -25.24 0.31 18.04
C SER A 126 -23.89 0.26 17.34
N LEU A 127 -23.68 1.11 16.33
CA LEU A 127 -22.51 1.06 15.45
C LEU A 127 -21.37 1.98 15.90
N LEU A 128 -21.68 3.20 16.34
CA LEU A 128 -20.68 4.22 16.64
C LEU A 128 -20.46 4.34 18.15
N PRO A 129 -19.21 4.50 18.64
CA PRO A 129 -18.96 4.86 20.03
C PRO A 129 -19.48 6.27 20.33
N HIS A 130 -19.84 6.55 21.58
CA HIS A 130 -20.55 7.76 21.97
C HIS A 130 -19.83 9.08 21.60
N SER A 131 -18.49 9.12 21.69
CA SER A 131 -17.70 10.28 21.26
C SER A 131 -17.85 10.57 19.77
N LEU A 132 -17.88 9.50 18.95
CA LEU A 132 -18.08 9.59 17.51
C LEU A 132 -19.52 9.97 17.14
N GLN A 133 -20.51 9.53 17.92
CA GLN A 133 -21.92 9.88 17.69
C GLN A 133 -22.12 11.40 17.75
N VAL A 134 -21.55 12.07 18.76
CA VAL A 134 -21.64 13.53 18.90
C VAL A 134 -20.96 14.23 17.73
N SER A 135 -19.70 13.89 17.43
CA SER A 135 -18.97 14.51 16.31
C SER A 135 -19.65 14.27 14.96
N PHE A 136 -20.20 13.08 14.75
CA PHE A 136 -20.92 12.73 13.52
C PHE A 136 -22.23 13.51 13.42
N ALA A 137 -23.03 13.55 14.49
CA ALA A 137 -24.27 14.32 14.54
C ALA A 137 -24.04 15.81 14.26
N GLU A 138 -23.03 16.40 14.88
CA GLU A 138 -22.70 17.81 14.65
C GLU A 138 -22.19 18.07 13.22
N ALA A 139 -21.43 17.13 12.65
CA ALA A 139 -20.94 17.19 11.28
C ALA A 139 -22.06 17.03 10.24
N THR A 140 -23.03 16.15 10.51
CA THR A 140 -24.25 15.98 9.71
C THR A 140 -25.12 17.23 9.77
N ALA A 141 -25.35 17.78 10.96
CA ALA A 141 -26.10 19.02 11.14
C ALA A 141 -25.42 20.22 10.46
N PHE A 142 -24.09 20.28 10.51
CA PHE A 142 -23.31 21.29 9.79
C PHE A 142 -23.53 21.21 8.27
N ARG A 143 -23.47 20.01 7.68
CA ARG A 143 -23.70 19.79 6.25
C ARG A 143 -25.17 20.01 5.85
N LEU A 144 -26.12 19.65 6.71
CA LEU A 144 -27.53 19.93 6.49
C LEU A 144 -27.82 21.44 6.38
N ARG A 145 -27.16 22.26 7.18
CA ARG A 145 -27.25 23.73 7.08
C ARG A 145 -26.58 24.29 5.83
N ALA A 146 -25.57 23.60 5.31
CA ALA A 146 -24.85 24.00 4.09
C ALA A 146 -25.57 23.57 2.80
N LEU A 147 -26.49 22.60 2.87
CA LEU A 147 -27.28 22.17 1.72
C LEU A 147 -28.19 23.32 1.24
N PRO A 148 -28.07 23.75 -0.03
CA PRO A 148 -28.94 24.79 -0.57
C PRO A 148 -30.38 24.29 -0.59
N ALA A 149 -31.32 25.17 -0.22
CA ALA A 149 -32.77 24.89 -0.15
C ALA A 149 -33.41 24.47 -1.50
N GLN A 150 -32.62 24.39 -2.58
CA GLN A 150 -33.05 24.05 -3.95
C GLN A 150 -32.56 22.68 -4.45
N ALA A 151 -32.09 21.79 -3.56
CA ALA A 151 -31.61 20.44 -3.91
C ALA A 151 -32.70 19.45 -4.41
N ASP A 152 -33.91 19.93 -4.71
CA ASP A 152 -35.06 19.09 -5.08
C ASP A 152 -35.07 18.61 -6.54
N ILE A 153 -34.09 19.00 -7.36
CA ILE A 153 -34.16 18.82 -8.84
C ILE A 153 -33.14 17.81 -9.40
N MET A 154 -32.17 17.33 -8.62
CA MET A 154 -31.21 16.30 -9.08
C MET A 154 -31.09 15.19 -8.05
N GLY A 155 -31.22 13.93 -8.49
CA GLY A 155 -31.37 12.74 -7.65
C GLY A 155 -30.48 12.72 -6.41
N GLU A 156 -31.13 12.47 -5.27
CA GLU A 156 -30.55 12.47 -3.93
C GLU A 156 -29.47 11.37 -3.79
N SER A 157 -28.27 11.72 -3.33
CA SER A 157 -27.26 10.70 -3.01
C SER A 157 -27.67 9.95 -1.73
N SER A 158 -27.20 8.72 -1.55
CA SER A 158 -27.47 7.94 -0.32
C SER A 158 -26.99 8.66 0.94
N VAL A 159 -25.93 9.47 0.82
CA VAL A 159 -25.41 10.31 1.89
C VAL A 159 -26.32 11.51 2.17
N ASP A 160 -26.89 12.15 1.14
CA ASP A 160 -27.84 13.26 1.34
C ASP A 160 -29.15 12.77 2.00
N ALA A 161 -29.64 11.60 1.58
CA ALA A 161 -30.79 10.95 2.20
C ALA A 161 -30.51 10.59 3.67
N LEU A 162 -29.29 10.12 3.98
CA LEU A 162 -28.87 9.88 5.36
C LEU A 162 -28.83 11.19 6.16
N VAL A 163 -28.26 12.25 5.60
CA VAL A 163 -28.16 13.57 6.25
C VAL A 163 -29.54 14.11 6.61
N ARG A 164 -30.55 13.93 5.74
CA ARG A 164 -31.94 14.30 6.04
C ARG A 164 -32.59 13.39 7.08
N LYS A 165 -32.40 12.06 6.99
CA LYS A 165 -32.91 11.10 7.98
C LYS A 165 -32.36 11.35 9.38
N CYS A 166 -31.11 11.79 9.49
CA CYS A 166 -30.45 12.09 10.76
C CYS A 166 -30.73 13.51 11.28
N ALA A 167 -31.58 14.32 10.62
CA ALA A 167 -31.84 15.71 11.03
C ALA A 167 -32.47 15.85 12.43
N GLY A 168 -33.11 14.79 12.93
CA GLY A 168 -33.71 14.73 14.27
C GLY A 168 -32.85 14.09 15.35
N PHE A 169 -31.67 13.55 15.02
CA PHE A 169 -30.87 12.77 15.97
C PHE A 169 -30.35 13.65 17.11
N GLN A 170 -30.64 13.23 18.34
CA GLN A 170 -30.01 13.77 19.54
C GLN A 170 -29.24 12.63 20.22
N PRO A 171 -27.92 12.74 20.39
CA PRO A 171 -27.15 11.71 21.09
C PRO A 171 -27.72 11.55 22.51
N ALA A 172 -27.93 10.30 22.93
CA ALA A 172 -28.50 10.00 24.23
C ALA A 172 -27.70 10.69 25.34
N ALA A 173 -28.39 11.40 26.25
CA ALA A 173 -27.73 12.08 27.35
C ALA A 173 -26.87 11.10 28.15
N GLN A 174 -25.62 11.49 28.42
CA GLN A 174 -24.66 10.66 29.16
C GLN A 174 -25.29 10.24 30.50
N PRO A 175 -25.31 8.94 30.85
CA PRO A 175 -25.86 8.50 32.12
C PRO A 175 -25.12 9.21 33.27
N PRO A 176 -25.82 9.61 34.35
CA PRO A 176 -25.20 10.34 35.45
C PRO A 176 -24.00 9.55 35.99
N PRO A 177 -22.89 10.22 36.34
CA PRO A 177 -21.70 9.56 36.82
C PRO A 177 -22.05 8.70 38.04
N ILE A 178 -21.75 7.40 37.94
CA ILE A 178 -21.95 6.42 39.00
C ILE A 178 -21.17 6.92 40.22
N GLN A 179 -21.88 7.32 41.28
CA GLN A 179 -21.27 7.68 42.56
C GLN A 179 -20.52 6.46 43.10
N THR A 180 -19.20 6.55 43.14
CA THR A 180 -18.35 5.54 43.76
C THR A 180 -18.61 5.50 45.26
N PRO A 181 -18.91 4.32 45.84
CA PRO A 181 -19.05 4.20 47.29
C PRO A 181 -17.69 4.41 48.00
N PRO A 182 -17.69 4.93 49.23
CA PRO A 182 -16.47 5.25 49.97
C PRO A 182 -15.63 4.00 50.30
N PRO A 183 -14.30 4.13 50.39
CA PRO A 183 -13.39 3.00 50.52
C PRO A 183 -13.57 2.28 51.86
N ALA A 184 -13.91 1.00 51.80
CA ALA A 184 -13.93 0.10 52.94
C ALA A 184 -12.51 -0.18 53.43
N SER A 185 -12.34 -0.10 54.75
CA SER A 185 -11.10 -0.25 55.49
C SER A 185 -10.37 -1.58 55.26
N LEU A 186 -9.05 -1.47 55.23
CA LEU A 186 -8.01 -2.51 55.28
C LEU A 186 -8.41 -3.77 56.07
N MET A 187 -8.49 -4.91 55.37
CA MET A 187 -8.24 -6.23 55.95
C MET A 187 -6.98 -6.84 55.34
N THR A 188 -6.12 -7.32 56.22
CA THR A 188 -4.83 -7.98 55.98
C THR A 188 -4.97 -9.28 55.18
N PRO A 189 -4.05 -9.59 54.25
CA PRO A 189 -4.07 -10.85 53.53
C PRO A 189 -3.46 -11.99 54.37
N ALA A 190 -4.12 -13.15 54.30
CA ALA A 190 -3.67 -14.43 54.86
C ALA A 190 -2.47 -15.01 54.07
N PRO A 191 -1.68 -15.93 54.66
CA PRO A 191 -0.45 -16.43 54.05
C PRO A 191 -0.72 -17.48 52.95
N VAL A 192 0.00 -17.32 51.84
CA VAL A 192 0.02 -18.22 50.67
C VAL A 192 0.81 -19.51 50.98
N PRO A 193 0.31 -20.72 50.62
CA PRO A 193 1.05 -21.96 50.79
C PRO A 193 2.09 -22.18 49.66
N ALA A 194 3.18 -22.86 50.03
CA ALA A 194 4.39 -23.08 49.25
C ALA A 194 4.19 -23.86 47.92
N PRO A 195 5.04 -23.62 46.90
CA PRO A 195 4.97 -24.33 45.62
C PRO A 195 5.63 -25.72 45.68
N ALA A 196 5.01 -26.67 44.97
CA ALA A 196 5.46 -28.04 44.77
C ALA A 196 6.72 -28.16 43.87
N PRO A 197 7.50 -29.25 43.97
CA PRO A 197 8.80 -29.36 43.31
C PRO A 197 8.73 -29.66 41.81
N ALA A 198 9.73 -29.15 41.09
CA ALA A 198 9.90 -29.23 39.65
C ALA A 198 10.12 -30.68 39.14
N ILE A 199 9.44 -31.01 38.03
CA ILE A 199 9.65 -32.22 37.24
C ILE A 199 10.74 -31.93 36.20
N ILE A 200 11.76 -32.79 36.18
CA ILE A 200 12.90 -32.79 35.25
C ILE A 200 12.46 -33.42 33.93
N PRO A 201 12.58 -32.75 32.77
CA PRO A 201 12.52 -33.44 31.48
C PRO A 201 13.93 -33.88 31.04
N THR A 202 14.02 -35.15 30.67
CA THR A 202 15.18 -35.87 30.17
C THR A 202 15.66 -35.37 28.80
N ASN A 203 16.99 -35.26 28.67
CA ASN A 203 17.73 -34.99 27.45
C ASN A 203 17.45 -36.00 26.32
N ALA A 204 17.11 -35.49 25.13
CA ALA A 204 17.26 -36.20 23.86
C ALA A 204 18.05 -35.29 22.91
N THR A 205 19.37 -35.50 22.87
CA THR A 205 20.29 -34.85 21.93
C THR A 205 20.25 -35.55 20.58
N GLY A 206 19.53 -34.97 19.61
CA GLY A 206 19.65 -35.28 18.20
C GLY A 206 20.62 -34.31 17.52
N TYR A 207 21.84 -34.77 17.22
CA TYR A 207 22.83 -34.01 16.45
C TYR A 207 22.40 -33.91 14.98
N TYR A 208 22.15 -32.70 14.49
CA TYR A 208 22.06 -32.41 13.05
C TYR A 208 23.45 -31.98 12.57
N GLN A 209 24.05 -32.74 11.66
CA GLN A 209 25.29 -32.35 10.96
C GLN A 209 24.94 -31.64 9.65
N PRO A 210 25.56 -30.50 9.32
CA PRO A 210 25.43 -29.87 8.01
C PRO A 210 26.22 -30.65 6.94
N PRO A 211 25.76 -30.66 5.67
CA PRO A 211 26.44 -31.39 4.60
C PRO A 211 27.77 -30.72 4.22
N LYS A 212 28.78 -31.57 4.02
CA LYS A 212 30.12 -31.22 3.59
C LYS A 212 30.12 -30.69 2.15
N SER A 213 30.91 -29.63 1.96
CA SER A 213 31.23 -28.98 0.70
C SER A 213 31.85 -29.93 -0.33
N LEU A 214 31.35 -29.83 -1.57
CA LEU A 214 32.03 -30.28 -2.77
C LEU A 214 33.22 -29.34 -3.03
N THR A 215 34.42 -29.83 -2.77
CA THR A 215 35.68 -29.26 -3.22
C THR A 215 35.92 -29.78 -4.64
N GLY A 216 35.69 -28.92 -5.64
CA GLY A 216 36.02 -29.17 -7.04
C GLY A 216 37.32 -28.47 -7.40
N ASP A 217 38.27 -29.26 -7.90
CA ASP A 217 39.62 -28.85 -8.27
C ASP A 217 39.65 -27.76 -9.33
N ALA A 218 40.39 -26.68 -9.04
CA ALA A 218 40.79 -25.66 -10.00
C ALA A 218 42.09 -26.09 -10.66
N ASN A 219 42.06 -26.39 -11.97
CA ASN A 219 43.20 -26.23 -12.89
C ASN A 219 42.75 -26.48 -14.34
N ALA A 220 42.43 -25.40 -15.08
CA ALA A 220 42.45 -25.40 -16.54
C ALA A 220 42.94 -24.03 -17.05
N PRO A 221 43.83 -24.00 -18.06
CA PRO A 221 44.53 -22.78 -18.48
C PRO A 221 43.67 -21.93 -19.44
N VAL A 222 43.70 -20.61 -19.21
CA VAL A 222 43.04 -19.59 -20.04
C VAL A 222 44.00 -19.13 -21.14
N SER A 223 43.55 -19.18 -22.39
CA SER A 223 44.23 -18.63 -23.57
C SER A 223 44.05 -17.10 -23.65
N PRO A 224 45.03 -16.34 -24.18
CA PRO A 224 44.96 -14.88 -24.23
C PRO A 224 44.26 -14.41 -25.51
N LEU A 225 43.15 -13.67 -25.37
CA LEU A 225 42.50 -12.98 -26.49
C LEU A 225 42.64 -11.46 -26.35
N SER A 226 43.16 -10.89 -27.44
CA SER A 226 43.42 -9.50 -27.83
C SER A 226 42.75 -8.34 -27.07
N LYS A 227 43.60 -7.37 -26.70
CA LYS A 227 43.24 -5.98 -26.40
C LYS A 227 42.71 -5.27 -27.66
N LEU A 228 41.53 -4.66 -27.55
CA LEU A 228 41.00 -3.68 -28.48
C LEU A 228 40.68 -2.40 -27.68
N ASP A 229 41.14 -1.27 -28.20
CA ASP A 229 41.11 0.05 -27.56
C ASP A 229 39.68 0.56 -27.30
N ASP A 230 39.36 0.79 -26.02
CA ASP A 230 38.04 1.18 -25.53
C ASP A 230 38.01 2.65 -25.07
N ARG A 231 38.27 3.58 -26.01
CA ARG A 231 38.31 5.02 -25.73
C ARG A 231 37.17 5.83 -26.37
N SER A 232 36.24 5.16 -27.05
CA SER A 232 35.13 5.79 -27.78
C SER A 232 33.75 5.63 -27.11
N VAL A 233 33.61 4.79 -26.08
CA VAL A 233 32.30 4.50 -25.45
C VAL A 233 31.97 5.48 -24.33
N MET A 234 32.97 6.02 -23.64
CA MET A 234 32.77 6.82 -22.42
C MET A 234 32.09 8.18 -22.64
N THR A 235 32.15 8.77 -23.85
CA THR A 235 31.54 10.08 -24.14
C THR A 235 30.05 10.00 -24.49
N ARG A 236 29.53 8.80 -24.79
CA ARG A 236 28.11 8.62 -25.13
C ARG A 236 27.24 8.47 -23.88
N ASP A 237 27.76 7.83 -22.84
CA ASP A 237 27.02 7.61 -21.59
C ASP A 237 26.82 8.92 -20.80
N THR A 238 27.79 9.84 -20.82
CA THR A 238 27.67 11.13 -20.11
C THR A 238 26.52 11.99 -20.64
N ARG A 239 26.28 11.97 -21.96
CA ARG A 239 25.18 12.74 -22.58
C ARG A 239 23.80 12.17 -22.25
N ILE A 240 23.71 10.85 -22.06
CA ILE A 240 22.45 10.19 -21.67
C ILE A 240 22.11 10.52 -20.22
N THR A 241 23.12 10.58 -19.33
CA THR A 241 22.92 10.96 -17.93
C THR A 241 22.48 12.42 -17.76
N GLU A 242 23.03 13.35 -18.55
CA GLU A 242 22.66 14.77 -18.51
C GLU A 242 21.22 14.99 -19.01
N ALA A 243 20.82 14.34 -20.11
CA ALA A 243 19.46 14.41 -20.63
C ALA A 243 18.42 13.82 -19.65
N HIS A 244 18.79 12.74 -18.93
CA HIS A 244 17.95 12.15 -17.92
C HIS A 244 17.79 13.05 -16.69
N ALA A 245 18.89 13.65 -16.21
CA ALA A 245 18.87 14.61 -15.10
C ALA A 245 18.01 15.84 -15.42
N ALA A 246 18.12 16.39 -16.62
CA ALA A 246 17.29 17.50 -17.08
C ALA A 246 15.78 17.12 -17.14
N ASN A 247 15.46 15.89 -17.53
CA ASN A 247 14.08 15.40 -17.56
C ASN A 247 13.50 15.25 -16.15
N ILE A 248 14.27 14.69 -15.20
CA ILE A 248 13.87 14.60 -13.80
C ILE A 248 13.60 15.99 -13.21
N GLN A 249 14.51 16.94 -13.44
CA GLN A 249 14.38 18.31 -12.94
C GLN A 249 13.16 19.03 -13.54
N SER A 250 12.87 18.81 -14.83
CA SER A 250 11.67 19.34 -15.49
C SER A 250 10.37 18.80 -14.87
N LYS A 251 10.30 17.49 -14.60
CA LYS A 251 9.14 16.87 -13.94
C LYS A 251 8.93 17.36 -12.50
N ALA A 252 10.01 17.46 -11.72
CA ALA A 252 9.94 17.99 -10.36
C ALA A 252 9.40 19.43 -10.34
N ARG A 253 9.82 20.25 -11.32
CA ARG A 253 9.31 21.62 -11.48
C ARG A 253 7.82 21.65 -11.84
N GLN A 254 7.38 20.79 -12.75
CA GLN A 254 5.96 20.70 -13.13
C GLN A 254 5.08 20.29 -11.95
N GLN A 255 5.55 19.35 -11.11
CA GLN A 255 4.83 18.94 -9.91
C GLN A 255 4.70 20.09 -8.91
N LEU A 256 5.78 20.82 -8.62
CA LEU A 256 5.72 21.97 -7.71
C LEU A 256 4.80 23.08 -8.21
N ILE A 257 4.75 23.33 -9.53
CA ILE A 257 3.83 24.31 -10.10
C ILE A 257 2.37 23.88 -9.86
N ALA A 258 2.05 22.60 -10.08
CA ALA A 258 0.71 22.07 -9.83
C ALA A 258 0.32 22.18 -8.35
N GLU A 259 1.23 21.83 -7.42
CA GLU A 259 1.00 21.95 -5.97
C GLU A 259 0.84 23.41 -5.53
N ILE A 260 1.57 24.36 -6.14
CA ILE A 260 1.41 25.80 -5.89
C ILE A 260 0.02 26.29 -6.34
N GLU A 261 -0.43 25.87 -7.52
CA GLU A 261 -1.76 26.27 -8.04
C GLU A 261 -2.89 25.69 -7.18
N GLU A 262 -2.78 24.43 -6.77
CA GLU A 262 -3.74 23.80 -5.86
C GLU A 262 -3.76 24.50 -4.49
N SER A 263 -2.59 24.75 -3.91
CA SER A 263 -2.47 25.44 -2.62
C SER A 263 -3.02 26.86 -2.66
N LYS A 264 -2.86 27.58 -3.78
CA LYS A 264 -3.50 28.89 -4.01
C LYS A 264 -5.01 28.80 -4.01
N ARG A 265 -5.55 27.83 -4.75
CA ARG A 265 -7.00 27.60 -4.82
C ARG A 265 -7.56 27.27 -3.44
N LEU A 266 -6.85 26.45 -2.66
CA LEU A 266 -7.23 26.10 -1.30
C LEU A 266 -7.17 27.30 -0.35
N MET A 267 -6.14 28.14 -0.46
CA MET A 267 -6.02 29.41 0.27
C MET A 267 -7.19 30.36 -0.07
N GLU A 268 -7.56 30.51 -1.34
CA GLU A 268 -8.69 31.35 -1.78
C GLU A 268 -10.04 30.82 -1.29
N SER A 269 -10.18 29.49 -1.19
CA SER A 269 -11.39 28.84 -0.66
C SER A 269 -11.45 28.78 0.88
N ALA A 270 -10.39 29.20 1.57
CA ALA A 270 -10.31 29.10 3.02
C ALA A 270 -11.31 30.05 3.69
N THR A 271 -12.23 29.49 4.47
CA THR A 271 -13.28 30.25 5.17
C THR A 271 -12.84 30.78 6.54
N THR A 272 -11.62 30.44 6.98
CA THR A 272 -11.07 30.87 8.27
C THR A 272 -9.67 31.46 8.09
N ASP A 273 -9.35 32.47 8.90
CA ASP A 273 -8.05 33.15 8.86
C ASP A 273 -6.89 32.20 9.21
N GLU A 274 -7.12 31.22 10.09
CA GLU A 274 -6.13 30.20 10.44
C GLU A 274 -5.81 29.29 9.25
N ALA A 275 -6.83 28.82 8.52
CA ALA A 275 -6.63 28.01 7.32
C ALA A 275 -5.94 28.81 6.22
N ALA A 276 -6.31 30.08 6.04
CA ALA A 276 -5.64 30.97 5.10
C ALA A 276 -4.16 31.18 5.47
N MET A 277 -3.84 31.37 6.76
CA MET A 277 -2.46 31.46 7.25
C MET A 277 -1.67 30.16 7.06
N PHE A 278 -2.29 28.99 7.28
CA PHE A 278 -1.67 27.70 7.02
C PHE A 278 -1.27 27.55 5.55
N TRP A 279 -2.21 27.79 4.62
CA TRP A 279 -1.93 27.68 3.18
C TRP A 279 -0.94 28.72 2.70
N LYS A 280 -0.96 29.93 3.27
CA LYS A 280 0.05 30.95 3.00
C LYS A 280 1.46 30.47 3.40
N LYS A 281 1.63 29.91 4.60
CA LYS A 281 2.92 29.36 5.05
C LYS A 281 3.36 28.18 4.18
N HIS A 282 2.42 27.34 3.76
CA HIS A 282 2.71 26.23 2.85
C HIS A 282 3.18 26.72 1.47
N LEU A 283 2.52 27.75 0.91
CA LEU A 283 2.94 28.39 -0.33
C LEU A 283 4.36 28.97 -0.25
N ASP A 284 4.73 29.61 0.88
CA ASP A 284 6.08 30.13 1.08
C ASP A 284 7.16 29.01 1.00
N VAL A 285 6.85 27.82 1.55
CA VAL A 285 7.73 26.64 1.46
C VAL A 285 7.86 26.14 0.01
N LEU A 286 6.73 26.05 -0.71
CA LEU A 286 6.73 25.62 -2.11
C LEU A 286 7.51 26.59 -3.01
N TYR A 287 7.37 27.90 -2.79
CA TYR A 287 8.13 28.93 -3.50
C TYR A 287 9.63 28.83 -3.22
N ALA A 288 10.03 28.64 -1.96
CA ALA A 288 11.44 28.43 -1.60
C ALA A 288 12.02 27.15 -2.25
N SER A 289 11.22 26.08 -2.36
CA SER A 289 11.61 24.86 -3.05
C SER A 289 11.83 25.09 -4.55
N MET A 290 10.94 25.84 -5.20
CA MET A 290 11.06 26.19 -6.62
C MET A 290 12.29 27.07 -6.90
N GLU A 291 12.61 28.00 -6.00
CA GLU A 291 13.82 28.82 -6.11
C GLU A 291 15.09 27.98 -6.01
N ARG A 292 15.15 27.01 -5.08
CA ARG A 292 16.27 26.06 -4.97
C ARG A 292 16.46 25.22 -6.24
N LEU A 293 15.38 24.71 -6.83
CA LEU A 293 15.47 23.98 -8.09
C LEU A 293 15.96 24.85 -9.25
N THR A 294 15.60 26.13 -9.26
CA THR A 294 16.04 27.08 -10.29
C THR A 294 17.51 27.45 -10.12
N ALA A 295 17.96 27.70 -8.88
CA ALA A 295 19.36 27.96 -8.56
C ALA A 295 20.27 26.76 -8.87
N SER A 296 19.77 25.53 -8.67
CA SER A 296 20.49 24.31 -9.04
C SER A 296 20.64 24.15 -10.56
N ALA A 297 19.69 24.65 -11.36
CA ALA A 297 19.81 24.64 -12.83
C ALA A 297 20.93 25.59 -13.29
N THR A 298 20.95 26.81 -12.76
CA THR A 298 21.94 27.83 -13.14
C THR A 298 23.37 27.46 -12.75
N ASN A 299 23.57 26.77 -11.61
CA ASN A 299 24.90 26.37 -11.17
C ASN A 299 25.52 25.26 -12.06
N ASN A 300 24.69 24.45 -12.72
CA ASN A 300 25.18 23.41 -13.63
C ASN A 300 25.68 24.00 -14.96
N ASP A 301 25.11 25.11 -15.41
CA ASP A 301 25.55 25.78 -16.65
C ASP A 301 26.91 26.48 -16.47
N VAL A 302 27.14 27.10 -15.30
CA VAL A 302 28.38 27.85 -15.01
C VAL A 302 29.59 26.93 -14.79
N ALA A 303 29.39 25.68 -14.36
CA ALA A 303 30.47 24.72 -14.15
C ALA A 303 31.11 24.19 -15.45
N SER A 304 30.59 24.56 -16.63
CA SER A 304 31.09 24.11 -17.94
C SER A 304 32.08 25.06 -18.63
N GLU A 305 32.29 26.28 -18.12
CA GLU A 305 33.32 27.20 -18.62
C GLU A 305 34.60 27.12 -17.78
N GLN A 306 35.57 26.30 -18.20
CA GLN A 306 36.93 26.34 -17.64
C GLN A 306 37.66 27.63 -18.07
N PRO A 307 38.20 28.44 -17.15
CA PRO A 307 39.09 29.54 -17.49
C PRO A 307 40.49 29.00 -17.85
N LYS A 308 41.02 29.53 -18.95
CA LYS A 308 42.39 29.31 -19.43
C LYS A 308 43.42 29.68 -18.34
N PRO A 309 44.41 28.82 -18.03
CA PRO A 309 45.31 29.05 -16.89
C PRO A 309 46.33 30.15 -17.22
N ALA A 310 46.41 31.14 -16.34
CA ALA A 310 47.48 32.13 -16.29
C ALA A 310 48.42 31.87 -15.10
N GLU A 311 49.66 32.27 -15.33
CA GLU A 311 50.94 32.02 -14.68
C GLU A 311 51.06 32.51 -13.21
N PRO A 312 51.91 31.90 -12.36
CA PRO A 312 51.97 32.22 -10.92
C PRO A 312 53.09 33.20 -10.57
N GLU A 313 52.80 34.18 -9.73
CA GLU A 313 53.78 35.00 -8.98
C GLU A 313 53.17 35.48 -7.63
N PRO A 314 53.95 35.96 -6.65
CA PRO A 314 54.23 35.18 -5.46
C PRO A 314 53.73 35.78 -4.13
N GLU A 315 53.51 34.87 -3.18
CA GLU A 315 53.75 34.95 -1.73
C GLU A 315 53.67 36.34 -1.04
N GLN A 316 52.57 36.60 -0.33
CA GLN A 316 52.50 37.62 0.71
C GLN A 316 51.88 37.13 2.03
N LYS A 317 52.49 37.66 3.09
CA LYS A 317 52.51 37.34 4.52
C LYS A 317 51.22 37.76 5.26
N PRO A 318 50.83 37.09 6.37
CA PRO A 318 49.58 37.38 7.07
C PRO A 318 49.73 38.52 8.11
N PRO A 319 48.66 39.30 8.35
CA PRO A 319 48.51 39.97 9.64
C PRO A 319 47.17 39.70 10.35
N ALA A 320 47.33 39.38 11.63
CA ALA A 320 46.60 39.85 12.81
C ALA A 320 45.07 39.65 12.93
N GLU A 321 44.78 38.79 13.90
CA GLU A 321 43.64 38.72 14.83
C GLU A 321 43.12 40.10 15.32
N PRO A 322 41.80 40.21 15.56
CA PRO A 322 41.39 40.74 16.85
C PRO A 322 40.27 39.92 17.52
N THR A 323 40.41 39.83 18.84
CA THR A 323 39.48 39.26 19.83
C THR A 323 38.48 40.34 20.33
N PRO A 324 37.59 40.10 21.33
CA PRO A 324 36.14 39.92 21.14
C PRO A 324 35.27 40.96 21.90
N GLU A 325 34.04 41.25 21.47
CA GLU A 325 33.07 41.96 22.34
C GLU A 325 31.60 41.55 22.11
N ASN A 326 30.93 41.36 23.27
CA ASN A 326 29.51 41.54 23.62
C ASN A 326 28.47 40.48 23.21
N GLU A 327 27.87 39.82 24.21
CA GLU A 327 26.53 40.08 24.80
C GLU A 327 25.41 39.60 23.85
N ALA A 328 24.28 39.05 24.23
CA ALA A 328 23.64 38.52 25.42
C ALA A 328 22.30 37.93 24.87
N ASP A 329 21.53 37.23 25.70
CA ASP A 329 20.13 36.82 25.44
C ASP A 329 19.89 35.72 24.38
N VAL A 330 19.75 34.48 24.87
CA VAL A 330 18.96 33.45 24.18
C VAL A 330 17.82 33.02 25.10
N GLU A 331 16.68 33.60 24.79
CA GLU A 331 15.37 33.35 25.37
C GLU A 331 14.80 32.00 24.88
N LYS A 332 13.98 31.39 25.74
CA LYS A 332 13.28 30.12 25.53
C LYS A 332 12.45 30.16 24.24
N ASN A 333 12.60 29.17 23.38
CA ASN A 333 11.57 28.85 22.40
C ASN A 333 11.30 27.34 22.31
N ILE A 334 10.10 26.99 22.76
CA ILE A 334 9.40 25.74 22.51
C ILE A 334 9.04 25.75 21.01
N VAL A 335 9.57 24.79 20.25
CA VAL A 335 9.19 24.57 18.84
C VAL A 335 8.41 23.27 18.75
N THR A 336 7.12 23.43 18.47
CA THR A 336 6.15 22.42 18.10
C THR A 336 6.33 22.04 16.62
N SER A 337 6.47 20.74 16.38
CA SER A 337 5.99 19.92 15.26
C SER A 337 5.94 20.48 13.82
N GLY A 338 6.60 19.73 12.92
CA GLY A 338 6.11 19.46 11.58
C GLY A 338 7.20 19.42 10.53
N ASP A 339 7.76 18.23 10.25
CA ASP A 339 8.36 17.84 8.95
C ASP A 339 8.78 16.34 8.98
N TYR A 340 8.09 15.50 8.21
CA TYR A 340 8.40 14.07 8.03
C TYR A 340 9.41 13.87 6.88
N ALA A 341 10.62 14.41 7.04
CA ALA A 341 11.80 13.81 6.39
C ALA A 341 12.24 12.59 7.22
N ALA A 342 13.13 11.74 6.70
CA ALA A 342 13.78 10.67 7.47
C ALA A 342 14.68 11.25 8.58
N GLY A 343 14.06 11.90 9.56
CA GLY A 343 14.67 12.51 10.71
C GLY A 343 15.13 11.46 11.71
N PRO A 344 15.96 11.86 12.68
CA PRO A 344 16.37 10.98 13.78
C PRO A 344 15.13 10.30 14.37
N GLY A 345 15.10 8.97 14.39
CA GLY A 345 13.91 8.20 14.76
C GLY A 345 13.32 8.71 16.07
N LYS A 346 11.99 8.73 16.18
CA LYS A 346 11.25 9.24 17.35
C LYS A 346 11.89 8.66 18.60
N LYS A 347 12.52 9.50 19.42
CA LYS A 347 13.19 9.03 20.63
C LYS A 347 12.17 8.92 21.75
N VAL A 348 12.19 7.81 22.48
CA VAL A 348 11.27 7.53 23.58
C VAL A 348 12.09 7.22 24.83
N TRP A 349 11.64 7.74 25.97
CA TRP A 349 12.22 7.43 27.27
C TRP A 349 11.72 6.07 27.74
N VAL A 350 12.65 5.16 28.06
CA VAL A 350 12.35 3.80 28.52
C VAL A 350 12.97 3.59 29.89
N ILE A 351 12.23 2.94 30.79
CA ILE A 351 12.71 2.55 32.11
C ILE A 351 13.30 1.13 32.02
N ALA A 352 14.58 0.98 32.38
CA ALA A 352 15.23 -0.32 32.33
C ALA A 352 14.67 -1.30 33.39
N PRO A 353 14.19 -2.50 33.01
CA PRO A 353 13.61 -3.46 33.97
C PRO A 353 14.66 -4.16 34.86
N ALA A 354 15.92 -4.16 34.42
CA ALA A 354 17.05 -4.79 35.08
C ALA A 354 18.36 -4.04 34.74
N ASN A 355 19.47 -4.46 35.34
CA ASN A 355 20.80 -4.03 34.91
C ASN A 355 21.09 -4.70 33.56
N LEU A 356 21.19 -3.92 32.48
CA LEU A 356 21.38 -4.43 31.12
C LEU A 356 22.68 -3.89 30.52
N PRO A 357 23.48 -4.72 29.84
CA PRO A 357 24.71 -4.28 29.20
C PRO A 357 24.41 -3.40 27.98
N GLY A 358 25.36 -2.54 27.59
CA GLY A 358 25.21 -1.68 26.42
C GLY A 358 25.02 -2.49 25.13
N GLY A 359 24.13 -2.03 24.25
CA GLY A 359 23.76 -2.73 23.02
C GLY A 359 22.71 -3.83 23.17
N TYR A 360 22.33 -4.19 24.40
CA TYR A 360 21.23 -5.14 24.63
C TYR A 360 19.90 -4.57 24.12
N ARG A 361 19.03 -5.43 23.57
CA ARG A 361 17.72 -5.04 23.04
C ARG A 361 16.62 -5.78 23.80
N PHE A 362 15.57 -5.07 24.20
CA PHE A 362 14.42 -5.66 24.88
C PHE A 362 13.10 -5.03 24.45
N GLU A 363 12.01 -5.78 24.62
CA GLU A 363 10.66 -5.30 24.35
C GLU A 363 10.22 -4.34 25.45
N ALA A 364 9.93 -3.10 25.06
CA ALA A 364 9.32 -2.08 25.90
C ALA A 364 7.89 -1.81 25.41
N GLN A 365 7.03 -1.34 26.31
CA GLN A 365 5.67 -0.97 25.97
C GLN A 365 5.51 0.54 26.15
N LEU A 366 5.04 1.22 25.11
CA LEU A 366 4.59 2.62 25.17
C LEU A 366 3.11 2.60 24.81
N ASP A 367 2.28 3.01 25.76
CA ASP A 367 0.82 2.90 25.67
C ASP A 367 0.40 1.43 25.47
N ASP A 368 -0.31 1.12 24.39
CA ASP A 368 -0.71 -0.24 24.02
C ASP A 368 0.19 -0.87 22.95
N ARG A 369 1.31 -0.22 22.60
CA ARG A 369 2.23 -0.69 21.55
C ARG A 369 3.53 -1.18 22.15
N LYS A 370 3.99 -2.32 21.64
CA LYS A 370 5.28 -2.90 21.97
C LYS A 370 6.31 -2.38 20.97
N PHE A 371 7.50 -2.01 21.44
CA PHE A 371 8.62 -1.60 20.59
C PHE A 371 9.94 -2.13 21.14
N LEU A 372 10.97 -2.22 20.30
CA LEU A 372 12.25 -2.78 20.70
C LEU A 372 13.21 -1.67 21.14
N ALA A 373 13.42 -1.53 22.45
CA ALA A 373 14.36 -0.58 23.03
C ALA A 373 15.80 -1.10 22.94
N THR A 374 16.74 -0.27 22.46
CA THR A 374 18.18 -0.58 22.45
C THR A 374 18.89 0.19 23.57
N VAL A 375 19.60 -0.54 24.43
CA VAL A 375 20.35 0.01 25.57
C VAL A 375 21.58 0.79 25.06
N PRO A 376 21.83 2.03 25.52
CA PRO A 376 22.96 2.84 25.08
C PRO A 376 24.31 2.21 25.44
N PRO A 377 25.40 2.60 24.74
CA PRO A 377 26.76 2.22 25.12
C PRO A 377 27.03 2.55 26.60
N GLY A 378 27.63 1.62 27.34
CA GLY A 378 27.84 1.74 28.79
C GLY A 378 26.82 0.98 29.65
N GLY A 379 25.71 0.52 29.06
CA GLY A 379 24.67 -0.21 29.79
C GLY A 379 23.77 0.70 30.60
N VAL A 380 22.78 0.11 31.25
CA VAL A 380 21.80 0.80 32.10
C VAL A 380 21.56 0.01 33.37
N VAL A 381 21.30 0.72 34.46
CA VAL A 381 20.95 0.14 35.77
C VAL A 381 19.43 -0.04 35.85
N LYS A 382 18.95 -1.04 36.59
CA LYS A 382 17.53 -1.26 36.87
C LYS A 382 16.87 0.02 37.38
N GLY A 383 15.76 0.42 36.76
CA GLY A 383 15.02 1.63 37.08
C GLY A 383 15.58 2.91 36.43
N GLN A 384 16.76 2.86 35.82
CA GLN A 384 17.30 4.00 35.07
C GLN A 384 16.43 4.27 33.84
N THR A 385 16.07 5.53 33.66
CA THR A 385 15.46 5.99 32.42
C THR A 385 16.54 6.31 31.42
N PHE A 386 16.37 5.85 30.18
CA PHE A 386 17.28 6.16 29.09
C PHE A 386 16.50 6.45 27.82
N LEU A 387 17.11 7.26 26.96
CA LEU A 387 16.54 7.64 25.69
C LEU A 387 16.92 6.59 24.64
N THR A 388 15.92 5.98 24.00
CA THR A 388 16.14 5.00 22.93
C THR A 388 15.36 5.40 21.69
N GLU A 389 15.76 4.88 20.54
CA GLU A 389 15.03 5.08 19.29
C GLU A 389 13.80 4.16 19.28
N TYR A 390 12.60 4.75 19.10
CA TYR A 390 11.37 3.98 18.98
C TYR A 390 11.37 3.22 17.66
N ARG A 391 11.47 1.90 17.75
CA ARG A 391 11.29 0.98 16.62
C ARG A 391 10.07 0.10 16.89
N ASP A 392 8.97 0.46 16.25
CA ASP A 392 7.69 -0.24 16.39
C ASP A 392 7.87 -1.74 16.08
N LEU A 393 7.56 -2.62 17.06
CA LEU A 393 7.69 -4.07 16.86
C LEU A 393 6.63 -4.60 15.91
N ASP A 394 5.53 -3.86 15.72
CA ASP A 394 4.48 -4.27 14.78
C ASP A 394 4.89 -4.11 13.32
N ARG A 395 5.98 -3.37 13.03
CA ARG A 395 6.51 -3.18 11.68
C ARG A 395 7.92 -3.74 11.59
N ILE A 396 8.03 -5.02 11.27
CA ILE A 396 9.34 -5.63 11.03
C ILE A 396 9.80 -5.24 9.62
N VAL A 397 10.79 -4.35 9.55
CA VAL A 397 11.40 -3.94 8.29
C VAL A 397 12.44 -4.96 7.87
N MET A 398 12.25 -5.57 6.69
CA MET A 398 13.18 -6.54 6.14
C MET A 398 14.39 -5.85 5.51
N SER A 399 15.56 -6.48 5.57
CA SER A 399 16.74 -6.01 4.84
C SER A 399 16.70 -6.46 3.39
N VAL A 400 16.71 -5.50 2.44
CA VAL A 400 16.82 -5.78 1.01
C VAL A 400 18.25 -5.44 0.54
N PRO A 401 18.97 -6.35 -0.14
CA PRO A 401 20.31 -6.06 -0.62
C PRO A 401 20.29 -4.94 -1.68
N VAL A 402 21.25 -4.03 -1.62
CA VAL A 402 21.43 -2.93 -2.58
C VAL A 402 22.65 -3.21 -3.44
N GLY A 403 22.60 -2.88 -4.73
CA GLY A 403 23.72 -3.07 -5.66
C GLY A 403 23.82 -4.47 -6.28
N LYS A 404 23.02 -5.43 -5.83
CA LYS A 404 22.95 -6.77 -6.41
C LYS A 404 21.62 -7.46 -6.10
N TRP A 405 21.25 -8.40 -6.96
CA TRP A 405 20.19 -9.35 -6.67
C TRP A 405 20.52 -10.21 -5.45
N ARG A 406 19.49 -10.70 -4.74
CA ARG A 406 19.68 -11.54 -3.55
C ARG A 406 20.26 -12.91 -3.93
N ASP A 407 19.79 -13.46 -5.04
CA ASP A 407 20.13 -14.78 -5.56
C ASP A 407 20.20 -14.73 -7.10
N GLY A 408 20.50 -15.86 -7.74
CA GLY A 408 20.48 -16.00 -9.19
C GLY A 408 19.07 -16.20 -9.74
N ILE A 409 18.86 -15.85 -11.01
CA ILE A 409 17.54 -15.98 -11.66
C ILE A 409 17.02 -17.43 -11.67
N PHE A 410 17.91 -18.42 -11.79
CA PHE A 410 17.54 -19.84 -11.82
C PHE A 410 17.44 -20.48 -10.43
N ASP A 411 17.64 -19.73 -9.35
CA ASP A 411 17.50 -20.24 -7.99
C ASP A 411 16.03 -20.32 -7.54
N CYS A 412 15.07 -20.42 -8.46
CA CYS A 412 13.61 -20.44 -8.20
C CYS A 412 13.20 -21.52 -7.16
N PHE A 413 14.00 -22.56 -6.98
CA PHE A 413 13.79 -23.66 -6.03
C PHE A 413 14.53 -23.52 -4.68
N ALA A 414 15.23 -22.40 -4.40
CA ALA A 414 16.02 -22.23 -3.18
C ALA A 414 15.22 -22.43 -1.88
N ASN A 415 13.94 -22.03 -1.86
CA ASN A 415 13.04 -22.23 -0.71
C ASN A 415 12.19 -23.52 -0.80
N GLY A 416 12.45 -24.39 -1.78
CA GLY A 416 11.74 -25.64 -2.03
C GLY A 416 10.62 -25.57 -3.07
N ILE A 417 10.27 -26.72 -3.67
CA ILE A 417 9.27 -26.84 -4.75
C ILE A 417 7.86 -26.46 -4.28
N CYS A 418 7.54 -26.72 -3.01
CA CYS A 418 6.24 -26.40 -2.40
C CYS A 418 6.19 -25.00 -1.77
N HIS A 419 7.19 -24.15 -2.02
CA HIS A 419 7.19 -22.81 -1.44
C HIS A 419 6.04 -21.97 -2.02
N PRO A 420 5.25 -21.25 -1.19
CA PRO A 420 4.14 -20.42 -1.62
C PRO A 420 4.43 -19.53 -2.82
N LEU A 421 5.58 -18.84 -2.82
CA LEU A 421 6.00 -17.96 -3.92
C LEU A 421 6.15 -18.71 -5.24
N LEU A 422 6.76 -19.90 -5.23
CA LEU A 422 6.99 -20.67 -6.44
C LEU A 422 5.68 -21.22 -7.00
N LEU A 423 4.84 -21.78 -6.12
CA LEU A 423 3.52 -22.31 -6.51
C LEU A 423 2.62 -21.21 -7.07
N THR A 424 2.55 -20.04 -6.42
CA THR A 424 1.73 -18.92 -6.93
C THR A 424 2.30 -18.37 -8.23
N THR A 425 3.62 -18.38 -8.41
CA THR A 425 4.23 -17.91 -9.66
C THR A 425 3.95 -18.84 -10.83
N ILE A 426 3.91 -20.16 -10.61
CA ILE A 426 3.61 -21.14 -11.65
C ILE A 426 2.13 -21.14 -11.99
N VAL A 427 1.25 -21.11 -10.98
CA VAL A 427 -0.20 -21.25 -11.17
C VAL A 427 -0.86 -19.91 -11.52
N CYS A 428 -0.43 -18.82 -10.88
CA CYS A 428 -1.02 -17.48 -10.99
C CYS A 428 0.05 -16.38 -11.05
N PRO A 429 0.90 -16.33 -12.11
CA PRO A 429 2.05 -15.43 -12.18
C PRO A 429 1.70 -13.95 -11.96
N LEU A 430 0.57 -13.47 -12.50
CA LEU A 430 0.13 -12.08 -12.29
C LEU A 430 -0.19 -11.75 -10.83
N LEU A 431 -0.71 -12.70 -10.05
CA LEU A 431 -0.98 -12.46 -8.63
C LEU A 431 0.32 -12.36 -7.84
N SER A 432 1.28 -13.26 -8.11
CA SER A 432 2.60 -13.18 -7.48
C SER A 432 3.32 -11.89 -7.87
N LEU A 433 3.23 -11.48 -9.14
CA LEU A 433 3.75 -10.21 -9.61
C LEU A 433 3.05 -9.02 -8.92
N GLY A 434 1.73 -9.06 -8.78
CA GLY A 434 0.96 -8.05 -8.02
C GLY A 434 1.41 -7.92 -6.57
N GLN A 435 1.70 -9.04 -5.89
CA GLN A 435 2.24 -9.04 -4.52
C GLN A 435 3.59 -8.33 -4.44
N ILE A 436 4.49 -8.64 -5.38
CA ILE A 436 5.82 -8.04 -5.49
C ILE A 436 5.70 -6.54 -5.76
N MET A 437 4.80 -6.15 -6.67
CA MET A 437 4.60 -4.76 -7.06
C MET A 437 4.00 -3.93 -5.92
N THR A 438 2.98 -4.45 -5.22
CA THR A 438 2.39 -3.76 -4.07
C THR A 438 3.40 -3.53 -2.95
N ARG A 439 4.21 -4.54 -2.58
CA ARG A 439 5.26 -4.31 -1.55
C ARG A 439 6.41 -3.44 -2.03
N SER A 440 6.69 -3.43 -3.34
CA SER A 440 7.73 -2.58 -3.92
C SER A 440 7.25 -1.15 -4.20
N ARG A 441 5.98 -0.85 -3.93
CA ARG A 441 5.29 0.41 -4.27
C ARG A 441 5.33 0.75 -5.76
N LEU A 442 5.05 -0.26 -6.57
CA LEU A 442 4.85 -0.12 -8.01
C LEU A 442 3.35 -0.16 -8.30
N THR A 443 2.90 0.65 -9.25
CA THR A 443 1.55 0.61 -9.81
C THR A 443 1.36 -0.65 -10.65
N TRP A 444 0.13 -1.01 -11.00
CA TRP A 444 -0.17 -2.21 -11.82
C TRP A 444 0.49 -2.25 -13.22
N THR A 445 1.14 -1.16 -13.65
CA THR A 445 1.94 -1.10 -14.89
C THR A 445 3.44 -1.36 -14.68
N GLY A 446 3.88 -1.56 -13.43
CA GLY A 446 5.29 -1.78 -13.09
C GLY A 446 6.09 -0.50 -12.90
N SER A 447 5.45 0.66 -12.72
CA SER A 447 6.12 1.95 -12.52
C SER A 447 5.93 2.45 -11.10
N SER A 448 6.84 3.28 -10.59
CA SER A 448 6.62 4.00 -9.33
C SER A 448 5.43 4.95 -9.45
N GLY A 449 4.58 5.01 -8.42
CA GLY A 449 3.40 5.88 -8.41
C GLY A 449 2.97 6.26 -6.99
N PRO A 450 1.89 7.07 -6.86
CA PRO A 450 1.40 7.51 -5.56
C PRO A 450 0.93 6.33 -4.70
N LEU A 451 1.05 6.48 -3.37
CA LEU A 451 0.79 5.40 -2.42
C LEU A 451 -0.60 4.76 -2.57
N VAL A 452 -1.63 5.57 -2.88
CA VAL A 452 -3.00 5.10 -3.11
C VAL A 452 -3.08 4.12 -4.27
N GLU A 453 -2.43 4.42 -5.39
CA GLU A 453 -2.43 3.56 -6.59
C GLU A 453 -1.64 2.25 -6.34
N THR A 454 -0.50 2.36 -5.64
CA THR A 454 0.33 1.19 -5.32
C THR A 454 -0.37 0.21 -4.35
N ARG A 455 -1.18 0.72 -3.42
CA ARG A 455 -2.00 -0.09 -2.50
C ARG A 455 -3.08 -0.88 -3.24
N MET A 456 -3.63 -0.32 -4.31
CA MET A 456 -4.65 -0.98 -5.14
C MET A 456 -4.07 -1.95 -6.17
N THR A 457 -2.74 -2.00 -6.34
CA THR A 457 -2.10 -2.78 -7.41
C THR A 457 -2.40 -4.26 -7.36
N TYR A 458 -2.36 -4.89 -6.17
CA TYR A 458 -2.73 -6.29 -6.01
C TYR A 458 -4.20 -6.55 -6.40
N THR A 459 -5.11 -5.67 -6.00
CA THR A 459 -6.53 -5.75 -6.37
C THR A 459 -6.74 -5.56 -7.87
N SER A 460 -6.04 -4.60 -8.49
CA SER A 460 -6.07 -4.39 -9.94
C SER A 460 -5.58 -5.63 -10.71
N MET A 461 -4.51 -6.29 -10.23
CA MET A 461 -4.02 -7.53 -10.85
C MET A 461 -5.02 -8.68 -10.74
N TRP A 462 -5.75 -8.78 -9.62
CA TRP A 462 -6.87 -9.73 -9.48
C TRP A 462 -7.98 -9.47 -10.51
N ILE A 463 -8.40 -8.21 -10.67
CA ILE A 463 -9.45 -7.82 -11.63
C ILE A 463 -9.01 -8.14 -13.06
N ILE A 464 -7.75 -7.85 -13.42
CA ILE A 464 -7.20 -8.17 -14.74
C ILE A 464 -7.17 -9.68 -14.97
N LEU A 465 -6.76 -10.47 -13.96
CA LEU A 465 -6.73 -11.93 -14.08
C LEU A 465 -8.14 -12.53 -14.22
N LEU A 466 -9.08 -12.11 -13.37
CA LEU A 466 -10.46 -12.60 -13.41
C LEU A 466 -11.17 -12.22 -14.70
N SER A 467 -10.97 -10.99 -15.19
CA SER A 467 -11.54 -10.57 -16.48
C SER A 467 -10.95 -11.36 -17.65
N TYR A 468 -9.65 -11.64 -17.65
CA TYR A 468 -9.02 -12.52 -18.64
C TYR A 468 -9.61 -13.94 -18.62
N ILE A 469 -9.76 -14.55 -17.43
CA ILE A 469 -10.36 -15.88 -17.29
C ILE A 469 -11.81 -15.88 -17.80
N ALA A 470 -12.61 -14.90 -17.39
CA ALA A 470 -14.00 -14.77 -17.81
C ALA A 470 -14.13 -14.61 -19.33
N LEU A 471 -13.31 -13.76 -19.95
CA LEU A 471 -13.30 -13.57 -21.41
C LEU A 471 -12.89 -14.86 -22.14
N ASN A 472 -11.90 -15.62 -21.65
CA ASN A 472 -11.55 -16.91 -22.24
C ASN A 472 -12.70 -17.91 -22.12
N ILE A 473 -13.38 -17.99 -20.97
CA ILE A 473 -14.55 -18.87 -20.80
C ILE A 473 -15.63 -18.49 -21.82
N VAL A 474 -15.93 -17.20 -21.99
CA VAL A 474 -16.91 -16.72 -22.97
C VAL A 474 -16.50 -17.13 -24.38
N PHE A 475 -15.27 -16.82 -24.82
CA PHE A 475 -14.81 -17.14 -26.18
C PHE A 475 -14.67 -18.65 -26.44
N ILE A 476 -14.39 -19.46 -25.43
CA ILE A 476 -14.38 -20.94 -25.56
C ILE A 476 -15.80 -21.50 -25.59
N SER A 477 -16.72 -20.94 -24.80
CA SER A 477 -18.10 -21.42 -24.70
C SER A 477 -18.97 -21.06 -25.90
N LEU A 478 -18.70 -19.92 -26.56
CA LEU A 478 -19.48 -19.46 -27.72
C LEU A 478 -19.51 -20.49 -28.86
N PRO A 479 -18.37 -21.02 -29.35
CA PRO A 479 -18.38 -22.05 -30.39
C PRO A 479 -19.08 -23.34 -29.95
N LEU A 480 -18.95 -23.73 -28.67
CA LEU A 480 -19.59 -24.95 -28.13
C LEU A 480 -21.12 -24.94 -28.20
N THR A 481 -21.75 -23.79 -28.41
CA THR A 481 -23.20 -23.70 -28.61
C THR A 481 -23.65 -24.04 -30.04
N LYS A 482 -22.72 -24.14 -31.00
CA LYS A 482 -23.01 -24.49 -32.39
C LYS A 482 -22.96 -26.00 -32.60
N GLU A 483 -23.81 -26.51 -33.49
CA GLU A 483 -23.88 -27.94 -33.82
C GLU A 483 -22.56 -28.48 -34.41
N ASN A 484 -21.76 -27.62 -35.04
CA ASN A 484 -20.41 -27.92 -35.53
C ASN A 484 -19.44 -26.81 -35.08
N PRO A 485 -18.81 -26.93 -33.90
CA PRO A 485 -18.20 -25.81 -33.21
C PRO A 485 -16.91 -25.24 -33.82
N PHE A 486 -16.33 -25.81 -34.88
CA PHE A 486 -15.04 -25.33 -35.44
C PHE A 486 -14.83 -25.59 -36.94
N MET A 487 -15.82 -26.14 -37.64
CA MET A 487 -15.70 -26.52 -39.05
C MET A 487 -16.76 -25.78 -39.86
N THR A 488 -16.33 -25.04 -40.87
CA THR A 488 -17.19 -24.64 -41.98
C THR A 488 -17.44 -25.86 -42.89
N GLU A 489 -18.44 -25.81 -43.77
CA GLU A 489 -18.71 -26.89 -44.73
C GLU A 489 -17.49 -27.21 -45.63
N ASP A 490 -16.52 -26.29 -45.71
CA ASP A 490 -15.30 -26.37 -46.53
C ASP A 490 -14.03 -26.78 -45.74
N ASP A 491 -14.14 -27.27 -44.49
CA ASP A 491 -13.02 -27.62 -43.60
C ASP A 491 -12.02 -26.46 -43.32
N GLU A 492 -12.39 -25.20 -43.59
CA GLU A 492 -11.56 -24.03 -43.27
C GLU A 492 -11.80 -23.54 -41.83
N ILE A 493 -10.72 -23.18 -41.13
CA ILE A 493 -10.76 -22.56 -39.79
C ILE A 493 -11.42 -21.18 -39.91
N ASP A 494 -12.56 -21.00 -39.26
CA ASP A 494 -13.20 -19.68 -39.16
C ASP A 494 -12.39 -18.77 -38.19
N TRP A 495 -11.47 -18.00 -38.77
CA TRP A 495 -10.68 -17.01 -38.05
C TRP A 495 -11.52 -15.92 -37.40
N MET A 496 -12.79 -15.72 -37.78
CA MET A 496 -13.67 -14.77 -37.08
C MET A 496 -14.08 -15.29 -35.71
N GLU A 497 -14.12 -16.61 -35.52
CA GLU A 497 -14.42 -17.25 -34.22
C GLU A 497 -13.17 -17.46 -33.38
N VAL A 498 -12.11 -17.98 -34.00
CA VAL A 498 -10.85 -18.30 -33.29
C VAL A 498 -9.98 -17.04 -33.08
N GLY A 499 -10.08 -16.06 -33.97
CA GLY A 499 -9.28 -14.83 -33.97
C GLY A 499 -9.35 -14.04 -32.66
N PRO A 500 -10.55 -13.75 -32.10
CA PRO A 500 -10.67 -13.07 -30.81
C PRO A 500 -9.98 -13.80 -29.66
N LEU A 501 -10.07 -15.13 -29.62
CA LEU A 501 -9.41 -15.97 -28.60
C LEU A 501 -7.88 -15.90 -28.74
N VAL A 502 -7.35 -15.97 -29.96
CA VAL A 502 -5.90 -15.82 -30.20
C VAL A 502 -5.45 -14.39 -29.84
N GLY A 503 -6.23 -13.39 -30.24
CA GLY A 503 -5.94 -11.98 -29.98
C GLY A 503 -5.90 -11.64 -28.49
N ILE A 504 -6.88 -12.10 -27.70
CA ILE A 504 -6.89 -11.86 -26.25
C ILE A 504 -5.73 -12.56 -25.54
N ASN A 505 -5.39 -13.79 -25.94
CA ASN A 505 -4.26 -14.52 -25.37
C ASN A 505 -2.91 -13.87 -25.72
N ALA A 506 -2.72 -13.47 -26.98
CA ALA A 506 -1.53 -12.74 -27.41
C ALA A 506 -1.41 -11.38 -26.69
N GLY A 507 -2.51 -10.64 -26.58
CA GLY A 507 -2.55 -9.36 -25.86
C GLY A 507 -2.22 -9.51 -24.38
N PHE A 508 -2.75 -10.54 -23.72
CA PHE A 508 -2.45 -10.84 -22.32
C PHE A 508 -1.00 -11.30 -22.10
N MET A 509 -0.45 -12.11 -23.00
CA MET A 509 0.98 -12.46 -22.96
C MET A 509 1.88 -11.24 -23.12
N LEU A 510 1.58 -10.35 -24.08
CA LEU A 510 2.32 -9.10 -24.28
C LEU A 510 2.22 -8.18 -23.05
N TYR A 511 1.02 -8.03 -22.48
CA TYR A 511 0.81 -7.28 -21.24
C TYR A 511 1.65 -7.85 -20.09
N SER A 512 1.64 -9.17 -19.89
CA SER A 512 2.41 -9.85 -18.85
C SER A 512 3.92 -9.63 -19.05
N LEU A 513 4.40 -9.77 -20.29
CA LEU A 513 5.81 -9.55 -20.62
C LEU A 513 6.25 -8.11 -20.31
N CYS A 514 5.46 -7.14 -20.76
CA CYS A 514 5.72 -5.72 -20.53
C CYS A 514 5.72 -5.36 -19.04
N THR A 515 4.74 -5.86 -18.28
CA THR A 515 4.64 -5.58 -16.84
C THR A 515 5.77 -6.22 -16.03
N ILE A 516 6.16 -7.46 -16.33
CA ILE A 516 7.31 -8.11 -15.67
C ILE A 516 8.60 -7.36 -15.97
N THR A 517 8.81 -6.99 -17.23
CA THR A 517 10.00 -6.23 -17.65
C THR A 517 10.07 -4.91 -16.89
N ARG A 518 8.98 -4.12 -16.89
CA ARG A 518 8.92 -2.84 -16.19
C ARG A 518 9.08 -2.97 -14.68
N ALA A 519 8.45 -3.97 -14.07
CA ALA A 519 8.58 -4.22 -12.64
C ALA A 519 10.02 -4.56 -12.27
N ARG A 520 10.70 -5.39 -13.08
CA ARG A 520 12.09 -5.77 -12.87
C ARG A 520 13.03 -4.58 -13.02
N THR A 521 12.87 -3.77 -14.07
CA THR A 521 13.65 -2.54 -14.27
C THR A 521 13.45 -1.56 -13.11
N SER A 522 12.20 -1.33 -12.69
CA SER A 522 11.91 -0.44 -11.56
C SER A 522 12.51 -0.94 -10.24
N ILE A 523 12.57 -2.26 -10.02
CA ILE A 523 13.25 -2.84 -8.85
C ILE A 523 14.77 -2.64 -8.96
N LYS A 524 15.37 -2.83 -10.15
CA LYS A 524 16.81 -2.58 -10.36
C LYS A 524 17.17 -1.12 -10.10
N ASP A 525 16.40 -0.19 -10.66
CA ASP A 525 16.57 1.25 -10.44
C ASP A 525 16.42 1.58 -8.96
N LYS A 526 15.38 1.04 -8.30
CA LYS A 526 15.10 1.27 -6.89
C LYS A 526 16.23 0.79 -5.99
N TYR A 527 16.83 -0.37 -6.25
CA TYR A 527 17.88 -0.95 -5.41
C TYR A 527 19.29 -0.82 -5.99
N ALA A 528 19.49 0.10 -6.95
CA ALA A 528 20.75 0.36 -7.64
C ALA A 528 21.44 -0.93 -8.17
N ILE A 529 20.65 -1.89 -8.65
CA ILE A 529 21.18 -3.16 -9.18
C ILE A 529 21.68 -2.89 -10.60
N PRO A 530 22.97 -3.13 -10.90
CA PRO A 530 23.51 -2.88 -12.23
C PRO A 530 22.87 -3.78 -13.28
N ASN A 531 22.80 -3.30 -14.51
CA ASN A 531 22.43 -4.11 -15.66
C ASN A 531 23.48 -5.22 -15.87
N GLY A 532 23.02 -6.43 -16.19
CA GLY A 532 23.88 -7.54 -16.57
C GLY A 532 24.46 -7.38 -17.97
N MET A 533 25.05 -8.45 -18.49
CA MET A 533 25.74 -8.46 -19.79
C MET A 533 24.86 -8.07 -20.98
N CYS A 534 23.53 -8.26 -20.89
CA CYS A 534 22.59 -7.95 -21.95
C CYS A 534 22.05 -6.50 -21.89
N GLY A 535 22.58 -5.64 -21.02
CA GLY A 535 22.14 -4.25 -20.88
C GLY A 535 20.64 -4.16 -20.56
N ASP A 536 19.95 -3.23 -21.24
CA ASP A 536 18.52 -2.96 -21.02
C ASP A 536 17.61 -4.10 -21.51
N LEU A 537 18.10 -5.01 -22.36
CA LEU A 537 17.34 -6.16 -22.84
C LEU A 537 17.32 -7.32 -21.85
N GLU A 538 18.19 -7.32 -20.83
CA GLU A 538 18.26 -8.39 -19.84
C GLU A 538 16.89 -8.69 -19.23
N ASP A 539 16.14 -7.65 -18.84
CA ASP A 539 14.86 -7.80 -18.16
C ASP A 539 13.79 -8.40 -19.08
N CYS A 540 13.79 -8.00 -20.36
CA CYS A 540 12.89 -8.53 -21.38
C CYS A 540 13.24 -10.00 -21.69
N CYS A 541 14.52 -10.34 -21.86
CA CYS A 541 14.98 -11.71 -22.07
C CYS A 541 14.61 -12.62 -20.88
N CYS A 542 14.80 -12.14 -19.65
CA CYS A 542 14.44 -12.88 -18.44
C CYS A 542 12.93 -13.15 -18.38
N ALA A 543 12.11 -12.14 -18.71
CA ALA A 543 10.67 -12.26 -18.73
C ALA A 543 10.17 -13.21 -19.84
N MET A 544 10.81 -13.22 -21.02
CA MET A 544 10.45 -14.14 -22.12
C MET A 544 10.91 -15.59 -21.88
N LEU A 545 12.13 -15.80 -21.39
CA LEU A 545 12.75 -17.14 -21.33
C LEU A 545 12.23 -17.96 -20.14
N CYS A 546 12.07 -17.35 -18.98
CA CYS A 546 11.48 -18.02 -17.81
C CYS A 546 10.76 -16.99 -16.92
N GLN A 547 9.53 -16.63 -17.32
CA GLN A 547 8.64 -15.77 -16.53
C GLN A 547 8.56 -16.20 -15.05
N PRO A 548 8.39 -17.49 -14.71
CA PRO A 548 8.35 -17.90 -13.31
C PRO A 548 9.65 -17.64 -12.54
N CYS A 549 10.79 -17.86 -13.18
CA CYS A 549 12.09 -17.60 -12.59
C CYS A 549 12.28 -16.11 -12.31
N ALA A 550 11.94 -15.25 -13.27
CA ALA A 550 12.04 -13.80 -13.14
C ALA A 550 11.16 -13.26 -11.99
N ILE A 551 9.92 -13.74 -11.88
CA ILE A 551 8.99 -13.36 -10.80
C ILE A 551 9.51 -13.87 -9.44
N CYS A 552 9.93 -15.14 -9.34
CA CYS A 552 10.50 -15.67 -8.09
C CYS A 552 11.75 -14.90 -7.65
N HIS A 553 12.60 -14.53 -8.60
CA HIS A 553 13.82 -13.78 -8.36
C HIS A 553 13.54 -12.38 -7.77
N MET A 554 12.61 -11.62 -8.38
CA MET A 554 12.11 -10.37 -7.77
C MET A 554 11.42 -10.63 -6.42
N GLY A 555 10.72 -11.77 -6.34
CA GLY A 555 10.01 -12.32 -5.19
C GLY A 555 10.88 -12.55 -3.96
N ARG A 556 12.11 -13.03 -4.13
CA ARG A 556 13.07 -13.20 -3.02
C ARG A 556 13.94 -11.99 -2.81
N HIS A 557 14.15 -11.17 -3.83
CA HIS A 557 14.88 -9.93 -3.63
C HIS A 557 14.14 -9.00 -2.66
N THR A 558 12.85 -8.77 -2.93
CA THR A 558 12.01 -7.83 -2.17
C THR A 558 11.33 -8.43 -0.92
N ALA A 559 11.66 -9.68 -0.57
CA ALA A 559 11.20 -10.32 0.67
C ALA A 559 12.25 -11.28 1.23
N ASP A 560 12.48 -11.22 2.55
CA ASP A 560 13.37 -12.16 3.23
C ASP A 560 12.62 -13.44 3.60
N LEU A 561 12.47 -14.33 2.62
CA LEU A 561 11.68 -15.57 2.76
C LEU A 561 12.36 -16.65 3.61
N ASP A 562 13.63 -16.47 3.97
CA ASP A 562 14.33 -17.33 4.91
C ASP A 562 13.93 -17.00 6.36
N THR A 563 13.64 -15.73 6.63
CA THR A 563 13.18 -15.25 7.94
C THR A 563 11.66 -15.30 8.07
N PHE A 564 10.93 -14.94 7.01
CA PHE A 564 9.47 -14.85 7.02
C PHE A 564 8.83 -15.85 6.06
N ARG A 565 7.91 -16.66 6.58
CA ARG A 565 7.13 -17.58 5.75
C ARG A 565 6.28 -16.80 4.75
N GLY A 566 6.42 -17.10 3.46
CA GLY A 566 5.56 -16.57 2.42
C GLY A 566 4.09 -16.96 2.64
N VAL A 567 3.18 -16.05 2.31
CA VAL A 567 1.72 -16.24 2.43
C VAL A 567 1.09 -16.16 1.05
N CYS A 568 0.38 -17.21 0.64
CA CYS A 568 -0.41 -17.16 -0.60
C CYS A 568 -1.55 -16.15 -0.47
N CYS A 569 -1.86 -15.45 -1.56
CA CYS A 569 -3.04 -14.60 -1.68
C CYS A 569 -3.16 -13.43 -0.69
N SER A 570 -2.10 -13.07 0.04
CA SER A 570 -2.04 -11.76 0.73
C SER A 570 -1.63 -10.65 -0.24
N SER A 571 -1.87 -9.39 0.10
CA SER A 571 -1.55 -8.26 -0.79
C SER A 571 -0.05 -8.08 -1.05
N THR A 572 0.81 -8.53 -0.14
CA THR A 572 2.29 -8.39 -0.24
C THR A 572 3.02 -9.73 -0.36
N GLY A 573 2.31 -10.85 -0.24
CA GLY A 573 2.90 -12.19 -0.11
C GLY A 573 3.57 -12.45 1.25
N LEU A 574 3.40 -11.55 2.23
CA LEU A 574 4.01 -11.60 3.55
C LEU A 574 2.93 -11.58 4.66
N PRO A 575 3.30 -11.93 5.91
CA PRO A 575 2.44 -11.71 7.08
C PRO A 575 2.14 -10.21 7.29
N ALA A 576 0.97 -9.88 7.82
CA ALA A 576 0.47 -8.49 7.93
C ALA A 576 1.36 -7.52 8.73
N LYS A 577 2.28 -8.02 9.56
CA LYS A 577 3.22 -7.24 10.39
C LYS A 577 4.58 -6.97 9.73
N VAL A 578 4.79 -7.51 8.53
CA VAL A 578 6.08 -7.42 7.84
C VAL A 578 5.95 -6.46 6.68
N GLU A 579 6.74 -5.40 6.72
CA GLU A 579 6.74 -4.39 5.67
C GLU A 579 8.09 -4.34 4.97
N CYS A 580 8.05 -4.11 3.66
CA CYS A 580 9.24 -3.91 2.85
C CYS A 580 9.67 -2.45 2.97
N PRO A 581 10.97 -2.15 3.16
CA PRO A 581 11.45 -0.77 3.15
C PRO A 581 11.19 -0.10 1.79
N ASP A 582 10.95 1.20 1.84
CA ASP A 582 10.54 2.03 0.72
C ASP A 582 11.65 2.30 -0.27
N GLY A 583 12.89 1.93 0.05
CA GLY A 583 14.03 2.00 -0.84
C GLY A 583 15.37 2.04 -0.11
N PRO A 584 16.46 2.26 -0.85
CA PRO A 584 17.81 2.33 -0.30
C PRO A 584 17.97 3.52 0.64
N ALA A 585 17.25 4.63 0.47
CA ALA A 585 17.32 5.75 1.42
C ALA A 585 16.86 5.33 2.83
N GLU A 586 15.73 4.62 2.94
CA GLU A 586 15.24 4.10 4.23
C GLU A 586 16.13 2.95 4.73
N THR A 587 16.61 2.09 3.82
CA THR A 587 17.51 0.97 4.16
C THR A 587 18.87 1.49 4.67
N MET A 588 19.47 2.47 4.00
CA MET A 588 20.74 3.10 4.41
C MET A 588 20.56 3.87 5.73
N ALA A 589 19.44 4.58 5.91
CA ALA A 589 19.12 5.22 7.18
C ALA A 589 19.01 4.20 8.34
N LEU A 590 18.44 3.02 8.07
CA LEU A 590 18.31 1.93 9.06
C LEU A 590 19.66 1.33 9.50
N TYR A 591 20.67 1.32 8.63
CA TYR A 591 21.99 0.73 8.90
C TYR A 591 23.06 1.75 9.30
N GLY A 592 22.76 3.05 9.29
CA GLY A 592 23.65 4.13 9.69
C GLY A 592 24.78 4.41 8.69
N ASP A 593 25.27 5.66 8.68
CA ASP A 593 26.28 6.20 7.75
C ASP A 593 27.57 5.38 7.60
N GLY A 594 27.85 4.44 8.51
CA GLY A 594 29.07 3.63 8.52
C GLY A 594 29.25 2.69 7.32
N MET A 595 28.16 2.28 6.63
CA MET A 595 28.26 1.43 5.43
C MET A 595 28.36 2.24 4.13
N ALA A 596 27.72 3.41 4.05
CA ALA A 596 27.78 4.28 2.87
C ALA A 596 29.22 4.74 2.57
N ALA A 597 29.97 5.09 3.62
CA ALA A 597 31.39 5.48 3.49
C ALA A 597 32.30 4.34 2.99
N LYS A 598 31.95 3.08 3.28
CA LYS A 598 32.71 1.91 2.79
C LYS A 598 32.36 1.56 1.35
N GLN A 599 31.12 1.78 0.93
CA GLN A 599 30.67 1.44 -0.41
C GLN A 599 31.13 2.48 -1.44
N GLN A 600 31.26 3.76 -1.07
CA GLN A 600 31.92 4.78 -1.89
C GLN A 600 33.45 4.61 -2.02
N GLN A 601 34.08 3.80 -1.16
CA GLN A 601 35.51 3.48 -1.27
C GLN A 601 35.80 2.23 -2.11
N LEU A 602 34.77 1.46 -2.49
CA LEU A 602 34.89 0.20 -3.23
C LEU A 602 34.42 0.31 -4.69
N VAL A 603 33.89 1.46 -5.09
CA VAL A 603 33.63 1.87 -6.48
C VAL A 603 34.68 2.91 -6.85
#